data_AF-A0A954KUM4-F1
#
_entry.id   AF-A0A954KUM4-F1
#
_cell.length_a   1.000
_cell.length_b   1.000
_cell.length_c   1.000
_cell.angle_alpha   90.00
_cell.angle_beta   90.00
_cell.angle_gamma   90.00
#
_symmetry.space_group_name_H-M   'P 1'
#
loop_
_entity.id
_entity.type
_entity.pdbx_description
1 polymer ?
#
loop_
_entity_poly.entity_id
_entity_poly.type
_entity_poly.pdbx_seq_one_letter_code
_entity_poly.pdbx_strand_id
1 'polypeptide(L)'
;MSYLLCHGWNGRTAICTAVVLLYGSIAAFSQDAAPPFPNADPGNTPPATPAEDTVTEGTVATAQVSAEVLTSLLAKVEAATDQELTAEQKERARTLVGKAQEDLRVIGTLAEQEKQFAEKIAGVTSRRREIEQQQQQERRVESPWSGASLEYLERTLAEKQQQLAKTQSDLTSIESRISSRDERKRQLHELIAAAPKKLTDIATSTQNPENQKEPALLQDAIRLSLLAEKLRVEKEPTVAQSELAWYDAAEAVKLLASERTIVAREVSILKQEVDAWTKAVSTRSKQDAATRAANARKKAEETKPPLDAIYLQAASYSDNEVTIRNERSEYQEDLDSARAQREKLERDFKGFQEREKRSRESVILGLRLRDQRRRLPSVGSLRIERRERVDVMERIQGEYFDYLEQETEAPTLDERVTTLMSEMASPVDEDEDNGLVETDIREALSDENVSHEGMMKAYSEYVDTLEQLDIEQGRLIELALEFEEYINERVLWIRSHRPISWTGLTSDIEAATRLVDRSTWQELGSSITKDAYQTPWAYLLAVAIWLGLAATQVIQRNALKKHGVKAQSRLNTEMRPTWQALLWTLLLTLLIPLPILFLGWRLRFCAAEYVSTAPGVLHEQHWMEI
;
A
#
# COMPACT_ATOMS: atom_id res chain seq x y z
N MET A 1 49.56 -0.81 -39.53
CA MET A 1 50.73 -1.01 -40.42
C MET A 1 51.37 0.35 -40.65
N SER A 2 52.69 0.40 -40.50
CA SER A 2 53.61 1.55 -40.63
C SER A 2 53.73 2.52 -39.44
N TYR A 3 54.95 2.52 -38.92
CA TYR A 3 55.53 3.14 -37.72
C TYR A 3 56.27 4.45 -38.05
N LEU A 4 56.45 5.33 -37.04
CA LEU A 4 57.65 6.13 -36.66
C LEU A 4 57.17 7.40 -35.90
N LEU A 5 57.20 7.47 -34.57
CA LEU A 5 58.31 7.66 -33.60
C LEU A 5 58.61 9.14 -33.24
N CYS A 6 58.37 9.43 -31.95
CA CYS A 6 59.13 10.26 -31.00
C CYS A 6 59.66 11.66 -31.35
N HIS A 7 59.06 12.69 -30.71
CA HIS A 7 59.65 13.67 -29.77
C HIS A 7 58.56 14.76 -29.57
N GLY A 8 58.17 15.23 -28.40
CA GLY A 8 58.94 15.73 -27.28
C GLY A 8 58.20 16.96 -26.73
N TRP A 9 57.42 16.73 -25.67
CA TRP A 9 57.20 17.59 -24.50
C TRP A 9 56.79 19.09 -24.60
N ASN A 10 55.74 19.38 -23.82
CA ASN A 10 55.41 20.63 -23.10
C ASN A 10 54.68 21.79 -23.82
N GLY A 11 53.35 21.82 -23.67
CA GLY A 11 52.77 22.32 -22.41
C GLY A 11 52.65 23.84 -22.23
N ARG A 12 51.72 24.44 -22.98
CA ARG A 12 50.67 25.40 -22.55
C ARG A 12 51.06 26.63 -21.72
N THR A 13 50.80 27.82 -22.28
CA THR A 13 49.65 28.68 -21.93
C THR A 13 49.66 29.96 -22.77
N ALA A 14 48.66 30.14 -23.64
CA ALA A 14 48.19 31.46 -24.05
C ALA A 14 46.78 31.32 -24.64
N ILE A 15 45.88 32.09 -24.06
CA ILE A 15 44.49 32.32 -24.43
C ILE A 15 44.47 33.01 -25.80
N CYS A 16 43.71 32.50 -26.77
CA CYS A 16 43.25 33.29 -27.90
C CYS A 16 41.89 32.76 -28.37
N THR A 17 40.91 33.64 -28.20
CA THR A 17 39.60 33.70 -28.83
C THR A 17 39.64 33.40 -30.33
N ALA A 18 38.74 32.54 -30.81
CA ALA A 18 38.41 32.47 -32.24
C ALA A 18 36.90 32.29 -32.40
N VAL A 19 36.27 33.41 -32.78
CA VAL A 19 34.95 33.47 -33.41
C VAL A 19 35.07 32.82 -34.79
N VAL A 20 34.21 31.85 -35.09
CA VAL A 20 34.01 31.38 -36.47
C VAL A 20 32.51 31.39 -36.76
N LEU A 21 32.10 32.44 -37.47
CA LEU A 21 30.92 32.48 -38.31
C LEU A 21 31.12 31.56 -39.50
N LEU A 22 30.16 30.68 -39.79
CA LEU A 22 30.00 30.13 -41.14
C LEU A 22 28.51 30.03 -41.49
N TYR A 23 28.16 30.86 -42.47
CA TYR A 23 26.93 30.90 -43.26
C TYR A 23 26.99 29.85 -44.38
N GLY A 24 25.81 29.37 -44.84
CA GLY A 24 25.63 28.63 -46.09
C GLY A 24 24.45 27.65 -45.98
N SER A 25 23.20 28.06 -46.25
CA SER A 25 22.54 28.23 -47.56
C SER A 25 22.09 26.93 -48.24
N ILE A 26 20.75 26.81 -48.36
CA ILE A 26 19.95 26.23 -49.45
C ILE A 26 19.84 24.70 -49.53
N ALA A 27 18.62 24.18 -49.28
CA ALA A 27 17.79 23.53 -50.32
C ALA A 27 16.40 23.18 -49.76
N ALA A 28 15.38 23.75 -50.39
CA ALA A 28 14.01 23.26 -50.34
C ALA A 28 13.91 21.97 -51.16
N PHE A 29 13.19 20.97 -50.67
CA PHE A 29 12.66 19.91 -51.54
C PHE A 29 11.27 19.45 -51.06
N SER A 30 10.39 19.48 -52.04
CA SER A 30 8.99 19.05 -52.16
C SER A 30 8.57 17.80 -51.38
N GLN A 31 7.40 17.92 -50.73
CA GLN A 31 6.16 17.24 -51.10
C GLN A 31 6.30 15.95 -51.93
N ASP A 32 5.98 14.80 -51.34
CA ASP A 32 5.42 13.68 -52.10
C ASP A 32 4.38 12.91 -51.28
N ALA A 33 3.31 12.57 -51.96
CA ALA A 33 2.04 12.11 -51.46
C ALA A 33 2.06 10.63 -51.07
N ALA A 34 1.31 10.29 -50.02
CA ALA A 34 0.99 8.91 -49.65
C ALA A 34 0.11 8.24 -50.71
N PRO A 35 0.37 6.98 -51.11
CA PRO A 35 -0.56 6.23 -51.95
C PRO A 35 -1.78 5.74 -51.14
N PRO A 36 -2.97 5.69 -51.74
CA PRO A 36 -4.20 5.30 -51.06
C PRO A 36 -4.31 3.77 -50.89
N PHE A 37 -4.89 3.36 -49.76
CA PHE A 37 -5.35 2.00 -49.50
C PHE A 37 -6.50 1.62 -50.46
N PRO A 38 -6.56 0.39 -50.97
CA PRO A 38 -7.70 -0.05 -51.77
C PRO A 38 -8.90 -0.38 -50.86
N ASN A 39 -10.01 0.30 -51.14
CA ASN A 39 -11.34 -0.06 -50.67
C ASN A 39 -11.74 -1.43 -51.24
N ALA A 40 -12.11 -2.37 -50.37
CA ALA A 40 -12.85 -3.56 -50.76
C ALA A 40 -14.34 -3.27 -50.56
N ASP A 41 -15.07 -3.16 -51.66
CA ASP A 41 -16.53 -3.09 -51.68
C ASP A 41 -17.14 -4.46 -51.30
N PRO A 42 -18.36 -4.47 -50.73
CA PRO A 42 -19.01 -5.65 -50.20
C PRO A 42 -19.85 -6.35 -51.28
N GLY A 43 -19.88 -7.69 -51.24
CA GLY A 43 -20.93 -8.47 -51.89
C GLY A 43 -20.45 -9.46 -52.94
N ASN A 44 -20.17 -10.69 -52.51
CA ASN A 44 -20.83 -11.89 -53.04
C ASN A 44 -20.30 -13.13 -52.31
N THR A 45 -21.08 -13.65 -51.37
CA THR A 45 -21.03 -15.05 -50.95
C THR A 45 -22.46 -15.59 -50.96
N PRO A 46 -22.77 -16.62 -51.77
CA PRO A 46 -24.10 -17.23 -51.77
C PRO A 46 -24.34 -18.03 -50.47
N PRO A 47 -25.62 -18.23 -50.08
CA PRO A 47 -25.99 -18.83 -48.81
C PRO A 47 -25.77 -20.35 -48.85
N ALA A 48 -25.06 -20.87 -47.84
CA ALA A 48 -25.03 -22.29 -47.56
C ALA A 48 -26.29 -22.67 -46.76
N THR A 49 -27.14 -23.47 -47.39
CA THR A 49 -28.21 -24.25 -46.78
C THR A 49 -27.66 -25.14 -45.66
N PRO A 50 -28.43 -25.42 -44.59
CA PRO A 50 -27.94 -26.11 -43.41
C PRO A 50 -27.70 -27.59 -43.72
N ALA A 51 -26.50 -28.08 -43.41
CA ALA A 51 -26.29 -29.51 -43.23
C ALA A 51 -26.82 -29.89 -41.84
N GLU A 52 -27.99 -30.52 -41.82
CA GLU A 52 -28.31 -31.53 -40.82
C GLU A 52 -27.22 -32.63 -40.84
N ASP A 53 -27.06 -33.30 -39.70
CA ASP A 53 -26.21 -34.47 -39.40
C ASP A 53 -24.83 -34.23 -38.76
N THR A 54 -24.81 -33.95 -37.44
CA THR A 54 -23.74 -34.43 -36.51
C THR A 54 -24.22 -34.54 -35.04
N VAL A 55 -25.43 -35.04 -34.76
CA VAL A 55 -25.88 -35.26 -33.35
C VAL A 55 -25.79 -36.73 -32.92
N THR A 56 -25.52 -37.65 -33.84
CA THR A 56 -25.61 -39.10 -33.57
C THR A 56 -24.34 -39.77 -33.06
N GLU A 57 -23.13 -39.28 -33.33
CA GLU A 57 -21.89 -39.98 -32.88
C GLU A 57 -21.60 -39.82 -31.38
N GLY A 58 -21.87 -38.65 -30.79
CA GLY A 58 -21.61 -38.39 -29.37
C GLY A 58 -22.47 -39.23 -28.42
N THR A 59 -23.74 -39.45 -28.77
CA THR A 59 -24.71 -40.19 -27.96
C THR A 59 -24.42 -41.70 -27.94
N VAL A 60 -23.90 -42.24 -29.04
CA VAL A 60 -23.55 -43.67 -29.17
C VAL A 60 -22.25 -44.00 -28.43
N ALA A 61 -21.28 -43.10 -28.39
CA ALA A 61 -20.03 -43.28 -27.64
C ALA A 61 -20.24 -43.19 -26.11
N THR A 62 -21.10 -42.29 -25.63
CA THR A 62 -21.45 -42.20 -24.20
C THR A 62 -22.25 -43.40 -23.69
N ALA A 63 -23.02 -44.06 -24.56
CA ALA A 63 -23.74 -45.29 -24.20
C ALA A 63 -22.79 -46.50 -24.04
N GLN A 64 -21.62 -46.49 -24.70
CA GLN A 64 -20.63 -47.57 -24.62
C GLN A 64 -19.72 -47.48 -23.39
N VAL A 65 -19.57 -46.29 -22.79
CA VAL A 65 -18.82 -46.06 -21.55
C VAL A 65 -19.73 -45.43 -20.51
N SER A 66 -20.74 -46.19 -20.07
CA SER A 66 -21.58 -45.77 -18.95
C SER A 66 -20.96 -46.19 -17.62
N ALA A 67 -21.35 -45.50 -16.54
CA ALA A 67 -20.91 -45.85 -15.18
C ALA A 67 -21.25 -47.30 -14.82
N GLU A 68 -22.36 -47.84 -15.34
CA GLU A 68 -22.81 -49.23 -15.17
C GLU A 68 -21.91 -50.25 -15.90
N VAL A 69 -21.41 -49.89 -17.08
CA VAL A 69 -20.46 -50.73 -17.84
C VAL A 69 -19.10 -50.78 -17.12
N LEU A 70 -18.64 -49.66 -16.54
CA LEU A 70 -17.38 -49.63 -15.80
C LEU A 70 -17.47 -50.36 -14.45
N THR A 71 -18.58 -50.24 -13.71
CA THR A 71 -18.78 -50.99 -12.46
C THR A 71 -18.94 -52.48 -12.69
N SER A 72 -19.64 -52.89 -13.76
CA SER A 72 -19.73 -54.31 -14.13
C SER A 72 -18.42 -54.89 -14.63
N LEU A 73 -17.55 -54.11 -15.30
CA LEU A 73 -16.21 -54.54 -15.66
C LEU A 73 -15.31 -54.69 -14.43
N LEU A 74 -15.39 -53.77 -13.46
CA LEU A 74 -14.65 -53.87 -12.20
C LEU A 74 -15.02 -55.14 -11.45
N ALA A 75 -16.32 -55.47 -11.34
CA ALA A 75 -16.77 -56.71 -10.73
C ALA A 75 -16.24 -57.97 -11.45
N LYS A 76 -16.15 -57.95 -12.80
CA LYS A 76 -15.57 -59.04 -13.59
C LYS A 76 -14.05 -59.19 -13.40
N VAL A 77 -13.33 -58.08 -13.26
CA VAL A 77 -11.88 -58.06 -12.98
C VAL A 77 -11.58 -58.60 -11.58
N GLU A 78 -12.45 -58.31 -10.60
CA GLU A 78 -12.31 -58.81 -9.23
C GLU A 78 -12.66 -60.30 -9.08
N ALA A 79 -13.61 -60.79 -9.87
CA ALA A 79 -14.02 -62.20 -9.90
C ALA A 79 -13.09 -63.10 -10.75
N ALA A 80 -12.16 -62.52 -11.52
CA ALA A 80 -11.26 -63.27 -12.39
C ALA A 80 -10.28 -64.14 -11.59
N THR A 81 -10.06 -65.37 -12.03
CA THR A 81 -9.13 -66.32 -11.35
C THR A 81 -7.67 -66.05 -11.79
N ASP A 82 -6.68 -66.50 -11.03
CA ASP A 82 -5.24 -66.26 -11.33
C ASP A 82 -4.76 -66.89 -12.66
N GLN A 83 -5.58 -67.76 -13.25
CA GLN A 83 -5.38 -68.36 -14.56
C GLN A 83 -5.84 -67.45 -15.72
N GLU A 84 -6.67 -66.44 -15.43
CA GLU A 84 -7.23 -65.47 -16.38
C GLU A 84 -6.52 -64.11 -16.31
N LEU A 85 -6.13 -63.66 -15.10
CA LEU A 85 -5.28 -62.49 -14.89
C LEU A 85 -4.30 -62.73 -13.75
N THR A 86 -3.04 -62.36 -13.97
CA THR A 86 -2.04 -62.25 -12.89
C THR A 86 -2.42 -61.13 -11.91
N ALA A 87 -1.90 -61.19 -10.67
CA ALA A 87 -2.16 -60.17 -9.65
C ALA A 87 -1.78 -58.74 -10.12
N GLU A 88 -0.67 -58.61 -10.87
CA GLU A 88 -0.23 -57.33 -11.45
C GLU A 88 -1.20 -56.80 -12.52
N GLN A 89 -1.73 -57.67 -13.37
CA GLN A 89 -2.70 -57.30 -14.41
C GLN A 89 -4.07 -56.91 -13.81
N LYS A 90 -4.50 -57.56 -12.72
CA LYS A 90 -5.72 -57.18 -11.98
C LYS A 90 -5.61 -55.76 -11.42
N GLU A 91 -4.47 -55.42 -10.83
CA GLU A 91 -4.24 -54.07 -10.29
C GLU A 91 -4.17 -53.02 -11.40
N ARG A 92 -3.50 -53.33 -12.52
CA ARG A 92 -3.50 -52.46 -13.71
C ARG A 92 -4.90 -52.24 -14.27
N ALA A 93 -5.73 -53.28 -14.38
CA ALA A 93 -7.12 -53.15 -14.83
C ALA A 93 -7.96 -52.29 -13.87
N ARG A 94 -7.82 -52.46 -12.55
CA ARG A 94 -8.50 -51.62 -11.54
C ARG A 94 -8.12 -50.16 -11.67
N THR A 95 -6.84 -49.84 -11.81
CA THR A 95 -6.40 -48.44 -11.96
C THR A 95 -6.93 -47.80 -13.24
N LEU A 96 -6.98 -48.54 -14.35
CA LEU A 96 -7.55 -48.05 -15.62
C LEU A 96 -9.05 -47.81 -15.52
N VAL A 97 -9.80 -48.72 -14.90
CA VAL A 97 -11.25 -48.53 -14.68
C VAL A 97 -11.53 -47.38 -13.72
N GLY A 98 -10.72 -47.23 -12.66
CA GLY A 98 -10.82 -46.09 -11.74
C GLY A 98 -10.57 -44.74 -12.44
N LYS A 99 -9.57 -44.67 -13.34
CA LYS A 99 -9.34 -43.49 -14.18
C LYS A 99 -10.54 -43.19 -15.09
N ALA A 100 -11.09 -44.21 -15.74
CA ALA A 100 -12.26 -44.04 -16.61
C ALA A 100 -13.49 -43.50 -15.85
N GLN A 101 -13.71 -43.96 -14.61
CA GLN A 101 -14.79 -43.46 -13.75
C GLN A 101 -14.58 -41.99 -13.35
N GLU A 102 -13.34 -41.61 -13.02
CA GLU A 102 -13.01 -40.21 -12.71
C GLU A 102 -13.19 -39.31 -13.95
N ASP A 103 -12.79 -39.78 -15.14
CA ASP A 103 -12.98 -39.03 -16.38
C ASP A 103 -14.47 -38.81 -16.69
N LEU A 104 -15.34 -39.80 -16.47
CA LEU A 104 -16.79 -39.62 -16.58
C LEU A 104 -17.34 -38.60 -15.57
N ARG A 105 -16.83 -38.61 -14.34
CA ARG A 105 -17.21 -37.63 -13.31
C ARG A 105 -16.81 -36.20 -13.75
N VAL A 106 -15.59 -36.05 -14.27
CA VAL A 106 -15.09 -34.78 -14.80
C VAL A 106 -15.95 -34.32 -15.98
N ILE A 107 -16.30 -35.20 -16.92
CA ILE A 107 -17.21 -34.87 -18.04
C ILE A 107 -18.55 -34.33 -17.52
N GLY A 108 -19.11 -34.92 -16.47
CA GLY A 108 -20.33 -34.42 -15.83
C GLY A 108 -20.18 -33.00 -15.27
N THR A 109 -19.05 -32.72 -14.60
CA THR A 109 -18.76 -31.37 -14.10
C THR A 109 -18.54 -30.35 -15.21
N LEU A 110 -17.89 -30.75 -16.31
CA LEU A 110 -17.68 -29.91 -17.49
C LEU A 110 -19.00 -29.56 -18.17
N ALA A 111 -19.93 -30.52 -18.30
CA ALA A 111 -21.26 -30.28 -18.86
C ALA A 111 -22.08 -29.30 -18.01
N GLU A 112 -21.95 -29.35 -16.69
CA GLU A 112 -22.59 -28.38 -15.79
C GLU A 112 -21.97 -26.98 -15.90
N GLN A 113 -20.64 -26.90 -16.00
CA GLN A 113 -19.95 -25.63 -16.24
C GLN A 113 -20.36 -25.00 -17.57
N GLU A 114 -20.51 -25.80 -18.63
CA GLU A 114 -20.98 -25.33 -19.94
C GLU A 114 -22.36 -24.65 -19.83
N LYS A 115 -23.30 -25.28 -19.11
CA LYS A 115 -24.62 -24.70 -18.85
C LYS A 115 -24.53 -23.40 -18.07
N GLN A 116 -23.72 -23.37 -17.00
CA GLN A 116 -23.54 -22.15 -16.20
C GLN A 116 -22.94 -21.00 -17.02
N PHE A 117 -22.01 -21.28 -17.93
CA PHE A 117 -21.48 -20.25 -18.83
C PHE A 117 -22.51 -19.80 -19.86
N ALA A 118 -23.30 -20.72 -20.42
CA ALA A 118 -24.41 -20.38 -21.33
C ALA A 118 -25.45 -19.46 -20.65
N GLU A 119 -25.82 -19.75 -19.41
CA GLU A 119 -26.72 -18.90 -18.61
C GLU A 119 -26.10 -17.53 -18.32
N LYS A 120 -24.82 -17.48 -17.94
CA LYS A 120 -24.09 -16.22 -17.73
C LYS A 120 -24.05 -15.38 -18.99
N ILE A 121 -23.79 -15.98 -20.15
CA ILE A 121 -23.78 -15.31 -21.46
C ILE A 121 -25.15 -14.69 -21.76
N ALA A 122 -26.23 -15.46 -21.58
CA ALA A 122 -27.58 -14.97 -21.78
C ALA A 122 -27.93 -13.81 -20.81
N GLY A 123 -27.44 -13.87 -19.58
CA GLY A 123 -27.69 -12.88 -18.52
C GLY A 123 -26.78 -11.64 -18.51
N VAL A 124 -25.73 -11.55 -19.35
CA VAL A 124 -24.77 -10.42 -19.30
C VAL A 124 -25.47 -9.07 -19.47
N THR A 125 -26.40 -8.98 -20.42
CA THR A 125 -27.07 -7.71 -20.75
C THR A 125 -28.11 -7.30 -19.72
N SER A 126 -28.87 -8.24 -19.15
CA SER A 126 -29.79 -7.95 -18.04
C SER A 126 -29.02 -7.48 -16.81
N ARG A 127 -27.92 -8.17 -16.48
CA ARG A 127 -27.07 -7.79 -15.36
C ARG A 127 -26.48 -6.38 -15.54
N ARG A 128 -26.04 -6.03 -16.76
CA ARG A 128 -25.59 -4.67 -17.06
C ARG A 128 -26.68 -3.63 -16.82
N ARG A 129 -27.92 -3.91 -17.24
CA ARG A 129 -29.06 -2.99 -17.04
C ARG A 129 -29.39 -2.81 -15.56
N GLU A 130 -29.36 -3.88 -14.76
CA GLU A 130 -29.54 -3.80 -13.30
C GLU A 130 -28.50 -2.87 -12.66
N ILE A 131 -27.24 -3.02 -13.06
CA ILE A 131 -26.12 -2.16 -12.63
C ILE A 131 -26.37 -0.69 -13.03
N GLU A 132 -26.82 -0.44 -14.27
CA GLU A 132 -27.16 0.91 -14.72
C GLU A 132 -28.32 1.52 -13.92
N GLN A 133 -29.34 0.73 -13.57
CA GLN A 133 -30.44 1.18 -12.70
C GLN A 133 -29.94 1.51 -11.29
N GLN A 134 -29.09 0.66 -10.70
CA GLN A 134 -28.47 0.92 -9.41
C GLN A 134 -27.60 2.19 -9.44
N GLN A 135 -26.93 2.48 -10.55
CA GLN A 135 -26.14 3.70 -10.71
C GLN A 135 -26.99 4.97 -10.75
N GLN A 136 -28.21 4.89 -11.27
CA GLN A 136 -29.17 5.99 -11.32
C GLN A 136 -29.86 6.22 -9.97
N GLN A 137 -29.97 5.18 -9.15
CA GLN A 137 -30.49 5.32 -7.80
C GLN A 137 -29.42 5.97 -6.90
N GLU A 138 -29.55 7.28 -6.69
CA GLU A 138 -28.68 8.02 -5.77
C GLU A 138 -28.90 7.53 -4.33
N ARG A 139 -28.00 6.66 -3.85
CA ARG A 139 -27.91 6.35 -2.43
C ARG A 139 -27.32 7.56 -1.72
N ARG A 140 -28.11 8.20 -0.86
CA ARG A 140 -27.66 9.30 0.00
C ARG A 140 -26.96 8.74 1.22
N VAL A 141 -25.95 9.47 1.69
CA VAL A 141 -25.26 9.18 2.95
C VAL A 141 -26.28 9.26 4.08
N GLU A 142 -26.50 8.15 4.76
CA GLU A 142 -27.34 8.11 5.95
C GLU A 142 -26.61 8.78 7.11
N SER A 143 -27.22 9.83 7.67
CA SER A 143 -26.67 10.58 8.80
C SER A 143 -27.42 10.28 10.09
N PRO A 144 -26.73 10.19 11.24
CA PRO A 144 -27.37 10.05 12.54
C PRO A 144 -28.32 11.22 12.82
N TRP A 145 -29.48 10.93 13.41
CA TRP A 145 -30.38 11.95 13.94
C TRP A 145 -29.91 12.43 15.33
N SER A 146 -30.21 13.69 15.69
CA SER A 146 -29.59 14.39 16.82
C SER A 146 -30.00 13.91 18.23
N GLY A 147 -30.99 13.04 18.35
CA GLY A 147 -31.54 12.57 19.63
C GLY A 147 -31.30 11.08 19.94
N ALA A 148 -30.47 10.40 19.14
CA ALA A 148 -30.17 8.98 19.34
C ALA A 148 -29.47 8.70 20.69
N SER A 149 -29.79 7.56 21.31
CA SER A 149 -29.04 7.07 22.48
C SER A 149 -27.65 6.58 22.07
N LEU A 150 -26.68 6.64 23.00
CA LEU A 150 -25.31 6.17 22.76
C LEU A 150 -25.28 4.70 22.31
N GLU A 151 -26.03 3.84 22.99
CA GLU A 151 -26.13 2.41 22.67
C GLU A 151 -26.64 2.16 21.24
N TYR A 152 -27.64 2.93 20.79
CA TYR A 152 -28.14 2.83 19.43
C TYR A 152 -27.08 3.26 18.41
N LEU A 153 -26.37 4.37 18.68
CA LEU A 153 -25.30 4.87 17.81
C LEU A 153 -24.15 3.85 17.70
N GLU A 154 -23.71 3.27 18.81
CA GLU A 154 -22.64 2.26 18.85
C GLU A 154 -23.05 0.98 18.09
N ARG A 155 -24.28 0.49 18.28
CA ARG A 155 -24.79 -0.68 17.56
C ARG A 155 -24.84 -0.44 16.05
N THR A 156 -25.40 0.69 15.62
CA THR A 156 -25.48 1.03 14.19
C THR A 156 -24.09 1.28 13.60
N LEU A 157 -23.15 1.87 14.34
CA LEU A 157 -21.76 1.99 13.92
C LEU A 157 -21.14 0.61 13.63
N ALA A 158 -21.32 -0.36 14.53
CA ALA A 158 -20.80 -1.71 14.35
C ALA A 158 -21.40 -2.42 13.12
N GLU A 159 -22.72 -2.27 12.90
CA GLU A 159 -23.40 -2.79 11.70
C GLU A 159 -22.82 -2.17 10.41
N LYS A 160 -22.58 -0.85 10.39
CA LYS A 160 -22.02 -0.14 9.23
C LYS A 160 -20.57 -0.52 8.98
N GLN A 161 -19.76 -0.71 10.03
CA GLN A 161 -18.38 -1.21 9.91
C GLN A 161 -18.33 -2.63 9.33
N GLN A 162 -19.22 -3.52 9.76
CA GLN A 162 -19.34 -4.87 9.20
C GLN A 162 -19.74 -4.83 7.71
N GLN A 163 -20.70 -3.97 7.36
CA GLN A 163 -21.10 -3.77 5.96
C GLN A 163 -19.92 -3.27 5.12
N LEU A 164 -19.18 -2.28 5.62
CA LEU A 164 -17.99 -1.75 4.95
C LEU A 164 -16.93 -2.83 4.72
N ALA A 165 -16.63 -3.66 5.72
CA ALA A 165 -15.66 -4.75 5.60
C ALA A 165 -16.10 -5.79 4.55
N LYS A 166 -17.39 -6.13 4.52
CA LYS A 166 -17.96 -7.04 3.51
C LYS A 166 -17.84 -6.46 2.10
N THR A 167 -18.29 -5.23 1.88
CA THR A 167 -18.24 -4.58 0.57
C THR A 167 -16.80 -4.34 0.10
N GLN A 168 -15.84 -4.11 1.01
CA GLN A 168 -14.42 -4.06 0.68
C GLN A 168 -13.89 -5.43 0.22
N SER A 169 -14.26 -6.52 0.91
CA SER A 169 -13.93 -7.87 0.48
C SER A 169 -14.49 -8.16 -0.93
N ASP A 170 -15.76 -7.78 -1.17
CA ASP A 170 -16.40 -7.92 -2.48
C ASP A 170 -15.63 -7.14 -3.56
N LEU A 171 -15.19 -5.90 -3.28
CA LEU A 171 -14.36 -5.11 -4.18
C LEU A 171 -13.03 -5.81 -4.51
N THR A 172 -12.33 -6.33 -3.50
CA THR A 172 -11.07 -7.06 -3.71
C THR A 172 -11.26 -8.33 -4.53
N SER A 173 -12.39 -9.02 -4.38
CA SER A 173 -12.74 -10.20 -5.20
C SER A 173 -12.96 -9.84 -6.67
N ILE A 174 -13.56 -8.68 -6.95
CA ILE A 174 -13.77 -8.18 -8.32
C ILE A 174 -12.44 -7.74 -8.92
N GLU A 175 -11.61 -7.03 -8.16
CA GLU A 175 -10.28 -6.59 -8.64
C GLU A 175 -9.35 -7.77 -8.91
N SER A 176 -9.39 -8.81 -8.07
CA SER A 176 -8.62 -10.04 -8.32
C SER A 176 -9.09 -10.75 -9.58
N ARG A 177 -10.41 -10.87 -9.80
CA ARG A 177 -11.01 -11.41 -11.04
C ARG A 177 -10.59 -10.61 -12.28
N ILE A 178 -10.52 -9.28 -12.19
CA ILE A 178 -10.05 -8.44 -13.30
C ILE A 178 -8.57 -8.73 -13.60
N SER A 179 -7.73 -8.83 -12.57
CA SER A 179 -6.29 -9.06 -12.73
C SER A 179 -5.93 -10.46 -13.24
N SER A 180 -6.65 -11.50 -12.82
CA SER A 180 -6.39 -12.89 -13.20
C SER A 180 -7.01 -13.27 -14.55
N ARG A 181 -7.93 -12.44 -15.07
CA ARG A 181 -8.65 -12.69 -16.33
C ARG A 181 -7.73 -12.95 -17.50
N ASP A 182 -6.73 -12.11 -17.71
CA ASP A 182 -5.89 -12.18 -18.91
C ASP A 182 -4.99 -13.42 -18.89
N GLU A 183 -4.49 -13.80 -17.70
CA GLU A 183 -3.77 -15.06 -17.50
C GLU A 183 -4.69 -16.27 -17.70
N ARG A 184 -5.93 -16.21 -17.19
CA ARG A 184 -6.93 -17.26 -17.41
C ARG A 184 -7.28 -17.42 -18.89
N LYS A 185 -7.49 -16.32 -19.63
CA LYS A 185 -7.72 -16.36 -21.10
C LYS A 185 -6.55 -17.03 -21.81
N ARG A 186 -5.31 -16.72 -21.42
CA ARG A 186 -4.10 -17.37 -21.98
C ARG A 186 -4.09 -18.88 -21.75
N GLN A 187 -4.38 -19.32 -20.53
CA GLN A 187 -4.47 -20.75 -20.18
C GLN A 187 -5.56 -21.45 -20.98
N LEU A 188 -6.72 -20.82 -21.18
CA LEU A 188 -7.81 -21.37 -21.99
C LEU A 188 -7.41 -21.53 -23.46
N HIS A 189 -6.73 -20.53 -24.04
CA HIS A 189 -6.20 -20.65 -25.41
C HIS A 189 -5.17 -21.77 -25.54
N GLU A 190 -4.30 -21.95 -24.55
CA GLU A 190 -3.33 -23.05 -24.53
C GLU A 190 -4.01 -24.42 -24.43
N LEU A 191 -5.03 -24.56 -23.58
CA LEU A 191 -5.83 -25.79 -23.47
C LEU A 191 -6.51 -26.14 -24.79
N ILE A 192 -7.12 -25.17 -25.45
CA ILE A 192 -7.76 -25.35 -26.76
C ILE A 192 -6.72 -25.78 -27.81
N ALA A 193 -5.54 -25.15 -27.83
CA ALA A 193 -4.48 -25.48 -28.77
C ALA A 193 -3.82 -26.85 -28.50
N ALA A 194 -3.81 -27.31 -27.25
CA ALA A 194 -3.25 -28.60 -26.85
C ALA A 194 -4.20 -29.78 -27.12
N ALA A 195 -5.52 -29.56 -27.13
CA ALA A 195 -6.52 -30.63 -27.27
C ALA A 195 -6.34 -31.50 -28.53
N PRO A 196 -6.06 -30.97 -29.74
CA PRO A 196 -5.84 -31.80 -30.93
C PRO A 196 -4.68 -32.78 -30.80
N LYS A 197 -3.57 -32.34 -30.18
CA LYS A 197 -2.39 -33.22 -29.96
C LYS A 197 -2.72 -34.35 -28.99
N LYS A 198 -3.43 -34.05 -27.90
CA LYS A 198 -3.89 -35.09 -26.96
C LYS A 198 -4.80 -36.10 -27.66
N LEU A 199 -5.72 -35.64 -28.52
CA LEU A 199 -6.59 -36.54 -29.29
C LEU A 199 -5.80 -37.42 -30.26
N THR A 200 -4.75 -36.90 -30.91
CA THR A 200 -3.87 -37.72 -31.75
C THR A 200 -3.07 -38.73 -30.93
N ASP A 201 -2.58 -38.36 -29.76
CA ASP A 201 -1.82 -39.25 -28.88
C ASP A 201 -2.71 -40.40 -28.34
N ILE A 202 -3.98 -40.09 -28.00
CA ILE A 202 -4.98 -41.11 -27.63
C ILE A 202 -5.31 -42.02 -28.82
N ALA A 203 -5.44 -41.46 -30.03
CA ALA A 203 -5.68 -42.26 -31.24
C ALA A 203 -4.52 -43.22 -31.54
N THR A 204 -3.27 -42.78 -31.39
CA THR A 204 -2.09 -43.66 -31.56
C THR A 204 -2.02 -44.73 -30.47
N SER A 205 -2.36 -44.39 -29.22
CA SER A 205 -2.42 -45.34 -28.09
C SER A 205 -3.52 -46.40 -28.28
N THR A 206 -4.63 -46.02 -28.91
CA THR A 206 -5.72 -46.95 -29.26
C THR A 206 -5.29 -47.95 -30.35
N GLN A 207 -4.42 -47.53 -31.27
CA GLN A 207 -3.90 -48.36 -32.37
C GLN A 207 -2.64 -49.16 -32.01
N ASN A 208 -2.12 -49.04 -30.77
CA ASN A 208 -0.90 -49.73 -30.37
C ASN A 208 -1.06 -51.27 -30.40
N PRO A 209 -0.30 -52.00 -31.23
CA PRO A 209 -0.42 -53.45 -31.36
C PRO A 209 0.00 -54.22 -30.09
N GLU A 210 0.74 -53.60 -29.16
CA GLU A 210 1.04 -54.23 -27.86
C GLU A 210 -0.20 -54.39 -26.98
N ASN A 211 -1.17 -53.48 -27.08
CA ASN A 211 -2.43 -53.57 -26.35
C ASN A 211 -3.28 -54.76 -26.83
N GLN A 212 -3.08 -55.24 -28.06
CA GLN A 212 -3.79 -56.40 -28.63
C GLN A 212 -3.21 -57.75 -28.17
N LYS A 213 -2.05 -57.76 -27.49
CA LYS A 213 -1.42 -58.98 -26.96
C LYS A 213 -1.82 -59.31 -25.52
N GLU A 214 -2.52 -58.40 -24.84
CA GLU A 214 -2.95 -58.53 -23.45
C GLU A 214 -4.21 -59.41 -23.30
N PRO A 215 -4.55 -59.93 -22.09
CA PRO A 215 -5.78 -60.67 -21.84
C PRO A 215 -7.05 -59.86 -22.11
N ALA A 216 -8.13 -60.52 -22.53
CA ALA A 216 -9.37 -59.86 -23.00
C ALA A 216 -9.96 -58.84 -22.01
N LEU A 217 -10.02 -59.15 -20.71
CA LEU A 217 -10.53 -58.22 -19.68
C LEU A 217 -9.65 -56.98 -19.51
N LEU A 218 -8.33 -57.13 -19.66
CA LEU A 218 -7.40 -56.01 -19.60
C LEU A 218 -7.48 -55.15 -20.87
N GLN A 219 -7.70 -55.76 -22.04
CA GLN A 219 -7.97 -55.04 -23.29
C GLN A 219 -9.24 -54.19 -23.19
N ASP A 220 -10.31 -54.73 -22.61
CA ASP A 220 -11.56 -53.98 -22.38
C ASP A 220 -11.35 -52.79 -21.44
N ALA A 221 -10.58 -52.97 -20.36
CA ALA A 221 -10.24 -51.87 -19.44
C ALA A 221 -9.40 -50.78 -20.11
N ILE A 222 -8.42 -51.15 -20.95
CA ILE A 222 -7.62 -50.21 -21.75
C ILE A 222 -8.52 -49.46 -22.74
N ARG A 223 -9.38 -50.17 -23.48
CA ARG A 223 -10.28 -49.57 -24.47
C ARG A 223 -11.24 -48.57 -23.84
N LEU A 224 -11.88 -48.95 -22.73
CA LEU A 224 -12.87 -48.11 -22.05
C LEU A 224 -12.22 -46.90 -21.38
N SER A 225 -11.02 -47.03 -20.82
CA SER A 225 -10.28 -45.89 -20.27
C SER A 225 -9.84 -44.90 -21.34
N LEU A 226 -9.29 -45.37 -22.47
CA LEU A 226 -8.92 -44.50 -23.59
C LEU A 226 -10.15 -43.80 -24.21
N LEU A 227 -11.31 -44.48 -24.27
CA LEU A 227 -12.54 -43.88 -24.76
C LEU A 227 -13.08 -42.82 -23.78
N ALA A 228 -13.06 -43.08 -22.47
CA ALA A 228 -13.41 -42.09 -21.46
C ALA A 228 -12.50 -40.84 -21.53
N GLU A 229 -11.19 -41.06 -21.65
CA GLU A 229 -10.21 -39.98 -21.80
C GLU A 229 -10.45 -39.18 -23.08
N LYS A 230 -10.73 -39.86 -24.21
CA LYS A 230 -11.10 -39.20 -25.47
C LYS A 230 -12.31 -38.29 -25.29
N LEU A 231 -13.39 -38.79 -24.69
CA LEU A 231 -14.60 -37.99 -24.46
C LEU A 231 -14.34 -36.78 -23.56
N ARG A 232 -13.49 -36.93 -22.53
CA ARG A 232 -13.10 -35.82 -21.66
C ARG A 232 -12.33 -34.76 -22.44
N VAL A 233 -11.32 -35.16 -23.20
CA VAL A 233 -10.48 -34.25 -24.01
C VAL A 233 -11.26 -33.60 -25.14
N GLU A 234 -12.31 -34.23 -25.68
CA GLU A 234 -13.23 -33.62 -26.65
C GLU A 234 -14.14 -32.55 -26.01
N LYS A 235 -14.52 -32.72 -24.73
CA LYS A 235 -15.37 -31.78 -23.98
C LYS A 235 -14.61 -30.62 -23.34
N GLU A 236 -13.35 -30.81 -22.94
CA GLU A 236 -12.51 -29.73 -22.40
C GLU A 236 -12.47 -28.46 -23.28
N PRO A 237 -12.21 -28.51 -24.61
CA PRO A 237 -12.16 -27.33 -25.44
C PRO A 237 -13.52 -26.66 -25.64
N THR A 238 -14.64 -27.40 -25.62
CA THR A 238 -15.97 -26.79 -25.77
C THR A 238 -16.33 -25.94 -24.55
N VAL A 239 -16.02 -26.43 -23.35
CA VAL A 239 -16.19 -25.64 -22.11
C VAL A 239 -15.22 -24.46 -22.05
N ALA A 240 -13.97 -24.66 -22.46
CA ALA A 240 -13.00 -23.57 -22.53
C ALA A 240 -13.44 -22.45 -23.50
N GLN A 241 -14.06 -22.81 -24.64
CA GLN A 241 -14.63 -21.87 -25.58
C GLN A 241 -15.85 -21.13 -25.01
N SER A 242 -16.73 -21.81 -24.26
CA SER A 242 -17.87 -21.14 -23.62
C SER A 242 -17.44 -20.19 -22.50
N GLU A 243 -16.38 -20.52 -21.74
CA GLU A 243 -15.76 -19.61 -20.78
C GLU A 243 -15.16 -18.36 -21.48
N LEU A 244 -14.43 -18.54 -22.58
CA LEU A 244 -13.91 -17.43 -23.40
C LEU A 244 -15.04 -16.54 -23.95
N ALA A 245 -16.08 -17.16 -24.50
CA ALA A 245 -17.25 -16.44 -25.02
C ALA A 245 -17.95 -15.62 -23.93
N TRP A 246 -18.02 -16.14 -22.69
CA TRP A 246 -18.51 -15.36 -21.55
C TRP A 246 -17.63 -14.15 -21.27
N TYR A 247 -16.30 -14.29 -21.22
CA TYR A 247 -15.43 -13.15 -21.00
C TYR A 247 -15.56 -12.09 -22.11
N ASP A 248 -15.67 -12.50 -23.37
CA ASP A 248 -15.79 -11.59 -24.50
C ASP A 248 -17.15 -10.87 -24.50
N ALA A 249 -18.24 -11.58 -24.16
CA ALA A 249 -19.55 -10.98 -23.96
C ALA A 249 -19.56 -9.98 -22.79
N ALA A 250 -18.93 -10.34 -21.67
CA ALA A 250 -18.81 -9.46 -20.51
C ALA A 250 -17.95 -8.22 -20.80
N GLU A 251 -16.91 -8.36 -21.62
CA GLU A 251 -16.02 -7.27 -22.05
C GLU A 251 -16.71 -6.32 -23.03
N ALA A 252 -17.47 -6.83 -23.99
CA ALA A 252 -18.26 -6.03 -24.93
C ALA A 252 -19.20 -5.06 -24.22
N VAL A 253 -19.75 -5.48 -23.07
CA VAL A 253 -20.67 -4.69 -22.25
C VAL A 253 -19.97 -4.00 -21.06
N LYS A 254 -18.65 -4.17 -20.92
CA LYS A 254 -17.82 -3.64 -19.81
C LYS A 254 -18.37 -4.00 -18.41
N LEU A 255 -18.92 -5.21 -18.27
CA LEU A 255 -19.63 -5.64 -17.07
C LEU A 255 -18.77 -5.51 -15.80
N LEU A 256 -17.59 -6.15 -15.76
CA LEU A 256 -16.72 -6.16 -14.57
C LEU A 256 -16.24 -4.76 -14.17
N ALA A 257 -15.95 -3.89 -15.15
CA ALA A 257 -15.55 -2.51 -14.86
C ALA A 257 -16.69 -1.73 -14.21
N SER A 258 -17.92 -1.98 -14.64
CA SER A 258 -19.09 -1.35 -14.05
C SER A 258 -19.46 -1.89 -12.66
N GLU A 259 -19.32 -3.20 -12.44
CA GLU A 259 -19.47 -3.83 -11.12
C GLU A 259 -18.47 -3.20 -10.13
N ARG A 260 -17.19 -3.13 -10.51
CA ARG A 260 -16.16 -2.47 -9.71
C ARG A 260 -16.55 -1.04 -9.37
N THR A 261 -17.07 -0.29 -10.34
CA THR A 261 -17.43 1.12 -10.14
C THR A 261 -18.58 1.30 -9.14
N ILE A 262 -19.60 0.44 -9.18
CA ILE A 262 -20.70 0.47 -8.20
C ILE A 262 -20.20 0.11 -6.82
N VAL A 263 -19.50 -1.02 -6.68
CA VAL A 263 -19.02 -1.49 -5.38
C VAL A 263 -18.03 -0.49 -4.78
N ALA A 264 -17.15 0.11 -5.59
CA ALA A 264 -16.25 1.17 -5.13
C ALA A 264 -17.02 2.42 -4.66
N ARG A 265 -18.11 2.79 -5.34
CA ARG A 265 -19.00 3.87 -4.89
C ARG A 265 -19.66 3.51 -3.56
N GLU A 266 -20.16 2.29 -3.40
CA GLU A 266 -20.75 1.82 -2.15
C GLU A 266 -19.74 1.84 -1.00
N VAL A 267 -18.49 1.41 -1.22
CA VAL A 267 -17.41 1.54 -0.23
C VAL A 267 -17.20 3.01 0.14
N SER A 268 -17.20 3.93 -0.83
CA SER A 268 -17.02 5.36 -0.54
C SER A 268 -18.17 5.95 0.29
N ILE A 269 -19.41 5.56 0.02
CA ILE A 269 -20.59 5.99 0.77
C ILE A 269 -20.56 5.40 2.19
N LEU A 270 -20.28 4.10 2.32
CA LEU A 270 -20.18 3.45 3.62
C LEU A 270 -19.04 4.02 4.46
N LYS A 271 -17.89 4.39 3.86
CA LYS A 271 -16.82 5.11 4.55
C LYS A 271 -17.34 6.43 5.14
N GLN A 272 -18.02 7.24 4.32
CA GLN A 272 -18.60 8.51 4.78
C GLN A 272 -19.67 8.31 5.87
N GLU A 273 -20.51 7.27 5.76
CA GLU A 273 -21.45 6.91 6.81
C GLU A 273 -20.70 6.57 8.09
N VAL A 274 -19.75 5.62 8.07
CA VAL A 274 -18.94 5.24 9.24
C VAL A 274 -18.25 6.44 9.87
N ASP A 275 -17.69 7.36 9.10
CA ASP A 275 -17.07 8.59 9.61
C ASP A 275 -18.09 9.50 10.32
N ALA A 276 -19.28 9.67 9.74
CA ALA A 276 -20.36 10.46 10.34
C ALA A 276 -20.89 9.82 11.64
N TRP A 277 -21.08 8.50 11.66
CA TRP A 277 -21.52 7.76 12.86
C TRP A 277 -20.44 7.78 13.95
N THR A 278 -19.17 7.64 13.59
CA THR A 278 -18.04 7.74 14.54
C THR A 278 -18.01 9.12 15.21
N LYS A 279 -18.17 10.19 14.42
CA LYS A 279 -18.23 11.57 14.95
C LYS A 279 -19.44 11.77 15.88
N ALA A 280 -20.60 11.23 15.53
CA ALA A 280 -21.78 11.32 16.38
C ALA A 280 -21.61 10.55 17.70
N VAL A 281 -21.05 9.34 17.68
CA VAL A 281 -20.72 8.56 18.90
C VAL A 281 -19.76 9.36 19.78
N SER A 282 -18.68 9.91 19.22
CA SER A 282 -17.69 10.69 19.99
C SER A 282 -18.31 11.93 20.64
N THR A 283 -19.19 12.63 19.92
CA THR A 283 -19.89 13.82 20.43
C THR A 283 -20.88 13.45 21.54
N ARG A 284 -21.66 12.39 21.32
CA ARG A 284 -22.67 11.94 22.29
C ARG A 284 -22.02 11.43 23.57
N SER A 285 -20.96 10.64 23.45
CA SER A 285 -20.20 10.12 24.59
C SER A 285 -19.61 11.25 25.45
N LYS A 286 -19.04 12.31 24.83
CA LYS A 286 -18.59 13.52 25.55
C LYS A 286 -19.74 14.21 26.30
N GLN A 287 -20.91 14.33 25.68
CA GLN A 287 -22.09 14.93 26.32
C GLN A 287 -22.63 14.09 27.49
N ASP A 288 -22.66 12.77 27.34
CA ASP A 288 -23.10 11.85 28.39
C ASP A 288 -22.11 11.86 29.58
N ALA A 289 -20.80 11.92 29.34
CA ALA A 289 -19.78 12.11 30.38
C ALA A 289 -19.96 13.44 31.13
N ALA A 290 -20.13 14.56 30.42
CA ALA A 290 -20.37 15.87 31.04
C ALA A 290 -21.67 15.90 31.87
N THR A 291 -22.72 15.21 31.40
CA THR A 291 -23.99 15.09 32.12
C THR A 291 -23.83 14.24 33.38
N ARG A 292 -23.07 13.14 33.32
CA ARG A 292 -22.73 12.31 34.49
C ARG A 292 -21.95 13.12 35.53
N ALA A 293 -20.95 13.90 35.12
CA ALA A 293 -20.21 14.78 36.02
C ALA A 293 -21.13 15.79 36.75
N ALA A 294 -22.03 16.44 36.00
CA ALA A 294 -22.97 17.41 36.57
C ALA A 294 -23.98 16.76 37.53
N ASN A 295 -24.50 15.57 37.20
CA ASN A 295 -25.42 14.84 38.06
C ASN A 295 -24.73 14.32 39.33
N ALA A 296 -23.51 13.80 39.22
CA ALA A 296 -22.73 13.34 40.36
C ALA A 296 -22.43 14.50 41.34
N ARG A 297 -22.08 15.69 40.85
CA ARG A 297 -21.90 16.89 41.70
C ARG A 297 -23.18 17.29 42.43
N LYS A 298 -24.33 17.25 41.75
CA LYS A 298 -25.63 17.53 42.41
C LYS A 298 -25.95 16.51 43.50
N LYS A 299 -25.76 15.22 43.22
CA LYS A 299 -25.93 14.16 44.23
C LYS A 299 -24.98 14.34 45.41
N ALA A 300 -23.73 14.78 45.18
CA ALA A 300 -22.78 15.09 46.25
C ALA A 300 -23.28 16.24 47.16
N GLU A 301 -23.88 17.29 46.59
CA GLU A 301 -24.47 18.40 47.36
C GLU A 301 -25.70 17.98 48.17
N GLU A 302 -26.48 17.02 47.67
CA GLU A 302 -27.71 16.51 48.30
C GLU A 302 -27.43 15.47 49.42
N THR A 303 -26.21 14.91 49.44
CA THR A 303 -25.82 13.77 50.28
C THR A 303 -24.91 14.18 51.45
N LYS A 304 -24.86 13.38 52.52
CA LYS A 304 -23.98 13.59 53.69
C LYS A 304 -22.66 12.80 53.58
N PRO A 305 -21.60 13.22 54.29
CA PRO A 305 -20.38 12.42 54.42
C PRO A 305 -20.66 11.03 55.03
N PRO A 306 -19.98 9.96 54.56
CA PRO A 306 -18.89 9.89 53.57
C PRO A 306 -19.31 9.72 52.09
N LEU A 307 -20.61 9.63 51.80
CA LEU A 307 -21.13 9.29 50.47
C LEU A 307 -20.95 10.44 49.45
N ASP A 308 -20.85 11.69 49.92
CA ASP A 308 -20.49 12.86 49.12
C ASP A 308 -19.13 12.71 48.43
N ALA A 309 -18.13 12.15 49.11
CA ALA A 309 -16.79 11.92 48.57
C ALA A 309 -16.79 10.96 47.38
N ILE A 310 -17.65 9.92 47.42
CA ILE A 310 -17.81 8.94 46.34
C ILE A 310 -18.40 9.61 45.10
N TYR A 311 -19.43 10.44 45.28
CA TYR A 311 -20.01 11.21 44.17
C TYR A 311 -19.04 12.26 43.61
N LEU A 312 -18.21 12.90 44.45
CA LEU A 312 -17.16 13.80 43.98
C LEU A 312 -16.07 13.06 43.18
N GLN A 313 -15.71 11.85 43.60
CA GLN A 313 -14.78 10.99 42.88
C GLN A 313 -15.37 10.57 41.52
N ALA A 314 -16.64 10.14 41.49
CA ALA A 314 -17.36 9.83 40.25
C ALA A 314 -17.41 11.04 39.28
N ALA A 315 -17.63 12.24 39.81
CA ALA A 315 -17.57 13.47 39.03
C ALA A 315 -16.18 13.72 38.43
N SER A 316 -15.12 13.50 39.23
CA SER A 316 -13.73 13.66 38.77
C SER A 316 -13.36 12.68 37.64
N TYR A 317 -13.80 11.42 37.72
CA TYR A 317 -13.62 10.45 36.64
C TYR A 317 -14.32 10.88 35.35
N SER A 318 -15.56 11.38 35.47
CA SER A 318 -16.31 11.89 34.32
C SER A 318 -15.68 13.15 33.69
N ASP A 319 -15.10 14.05 34.49
CA ASP A 319 -14.37 15.23 33.99
C ASP A 319 -13.07 14.83 33.28
N ASN A 320 -12.33 13.87 33.85
CA ASN A 320 -11.15 13.29 33.23
C ASN A 320 -11.50 12.62 31.91
N GLU A 321 -12.60 11.87 31.84
CA GLU A 321 -13.09 11.28 30.60
C GLU A 321 -13.29 12.35 29.50
N VAL A 322 -13.94 13.48 29.82
CA VAL A 322 -14.13 14.58 28.86
C VAL A 322 -12.79 15.15 28.40
N THR A 323 -11.85 15.35 29.31
CA THR A 323 -10.51 15.89 29.02
C THR A 323 -9.74 14.97 28.09
N ILE A 324 -9.65 13.68 28.43
CA ILE A 324 -8.96 12.66 27.63
C ILE A 324 -9.59 12.52 26.24
N ARG A 325 -10.92 12.53 26.14
CA ARG A 325 -11.61 12.49 24.84
C ARG A 325 -11.37 13.75 24.00
N ASN A 326 -11.04 14.90 24.60
CA ASN A 326 -10.67 16.12 23.87
C ASN A 326 -9.24 16.07 23.36
N GLU A 327 -8.28 15.66 24.19
CA GLU A 327 -6.90 15.42 23.75
C GLU A 327 -6.86 14.38 22.62
N ARG A 328 -7.60 13.28 22.77
CA ARG A 328 -7.71 12.24 21.74
C ARG A 328 -8.24 12.78 20.40
N SER A 329 -9.15 13.75 20.40
CA SER A 329 -9.70 14.26 19.14
C SER A 329 -8.66 14.98 18.27
N GLU A 330 -7.64 15.60 18.86
CA GLU A 330 -6.55 16.23 18.09
C GLU A 330 -5.74 15.15 17.33
N TYR A 331 -5.32 14.09 18.03
CA TYR A 331 -4.59 12.98 17.41
C TYR A 331 -5.44 12.15 16.44
N GLN A 332 -6.76 12.14 16.61
CA GLN A 332 -7.67 11.50 15.66
C GLN A 332 -7.68 12.24 14.31
N GLU A 333 -7.61 13.57 14.30
CA GLU A 333 -7.52 14.35 13.07
C GLU A 333 -6.19 14.09 12.34
N ASP A 334 -5.10 13.99 13.09
CA ASP A 334 -3.79 13.62 12.54
C ASP A 334 -3.79 12.20 11.96
N LEU A 335 -4.46 11.26 12.61
CA LEU A 335 -4.63 9.89 12.13
C LEU A 335 -5.41 9.86 10.81
N ASP A 336 -6.52 10.60 10.73
CA ASP A 336 -7.34 10.69 9.53
C ASP A 336 -6.56 11.35 8.37
N SER A 337 -5.79 12.39 8.67
CA SER A 337 -4.89 13.06 7.71
C SER A 337 -3.80 12.11 7.20
N ALA A 338 -3.12 11.39 8.09
CA ALA A 338 -2.08 10.43 7.75
C ALA A 338 -2.63 9.29 6.87
N ARG A 339 -3.81 8.75 7.21
CA ARG A 339 -4.52 7.74 6.40
C ARG A 339 -4.85 8.27 5.01
N ALA A 340 -5.42 9.47 4.92
CA ALA A 340 -5.78 10.09 3.63
C ALA A 340 -4.54 10.31 2.75
N GLN A 341 -3.43 10.79 3.34
CA GLN A 341 -2.17 10.96 2.63
C GLN A 341 -1.60 9.63 2.14
N ARG A 342 -1.61 8.58 2.99
CA ARG A 342 -1.15 7.24 2.63
C ARG A 342 -1.97 6.65 1.50
N GLU A 343 -3.30 6.66 1.61
CA GLU A 343 -4.18 6.13 0.56
C GLU A 343 -3.98 6.87 -0.77
N LYS A 344 -3.82 8.19 -0.73
CA LYS A 344 -3.55 9.00 -1.92
C LYS A 344 -2.20 8.61 -2.55
N LEU A 345 -1.15 8.52 -1.73
CA LEU A 345 0.19 8.15 -2.19
C LEU A 345 0.21 6.74 -2.80
N GLU A 346 -0.52 5.80 -2.18
CA GLU A 346 -0.61 4.41 -2.66
C GLU A 346 -1.33 4.33 -4.01
N ARG A 347 -2.43 5.08 -4.17
CA ARG A 347 -3.13 5.20 -5.46
C ARG A 347 -2.25 5.81 -6.53
N ASP A 348 -1.54 6.88 -6.20
CA ASP A 348 -0.61 7.53 -7.14
C ASP A 348 0.47 6.54 -7.56
N PHE A 349 1.12 5.87 -6.61
CA PHE A 349 2.19 4.91 -6.84
C PHE A 349 1.76 3.74 -7.73
N LYS A 350 0.65 3.06 -7.38
CA LYS A 350 0.05 1.99 -8.20
C LYS A 350 -0.30 2.48 -9.61
N GLY A 351 -0.88 3.69 -9.71
CA GLY A 351 -1.19 4.31 -11.00
C GLY A 351 0.04 4.57 -11.87
N PHE A 352 1.19 4.91 -11.29
CA PHE A 352 2.45 5.02 -12.03
C PHE A 352 2.97 3.65 -12.48
N GLN A 353 2.97 2.64 -11.62
CA GLN A 353 3.40 1.28 -11.96
C GLN A 353 2.56 0.68 -13.10
N GLU A 354 1.24 0.85 -13.08
CA GLU A 354 0.35 0.36 -14.14
C GLU A 354 0.60 1.06 -15.48
N ARG A 355 0.83 2.38 -15.46
CA ARG A 355 1.10 3.17 -16.66
C ARG A 355 2.45 2.80 -17.29
N GLU A 356 3.47 2.53 -16.48
CA GLU A 356 4.76 2.02 -16.95
C GLU A 356 4.61 0.65 -17.63
N LYS A 357 3.86 -0.28 -17.04
CA LYS A 357 3.58 -1.59 -17.67
C LYS A 357 2.94 -1.47 -19.05
N ARG A 358 2.14 -0.43 -19.28
CA ARG A 358 1.42 -0.19 -20.54
C ARG A 358 2.19 0.67 -21.55
N SER A 359 3.11 1.53 -21.10
CA SER A 359 3.81 2.49 -21.96
C SER A 359 5.33 2.42 -21.80
N ARG A 360 6.03 2.24 -22.93
CA ARG A 360 7.50 2.38 -23.00
C ARG A 360 7.97 3.85 -23.10
N GLU A 361 7.07 4.83 -23.11
CA GLU A 361 7.43 6.23 -23.32
C GLU A 361 8.02 6.88 -22.05
N SER A 362 9.34 6.93 -22.00
CA SER A 362 10.16 7.32 -20.84
C SER A 362 10.15 8.82 -20.50
N VAL A 363 9.88 9.72 -21.46
CA VAL A 363 10.20 11.17 -21.29
C VAL A 363 9.12 11.95 -20.53
N ILE A 364 7.83 11.79 -20.89
CA ILE A 364 6.72 12.50 -20.21
C ILE A 364 6.50 11.93 -18.81
N LEU A 365 6.66 10.61 -18.65
CA LEU A 365 6.58 9.92 -17.36
C LEU A 365 7.61 10.50 -16.38
N GLY A 366 8.85 10.71 -16.85
CA GLY A 366 9.92 11.25 -16.04
C GLY A 366 9.69 12.67 -15.51
N LEU A 367 9.12 13.58 -16.31
CA LEU A 367 8.80 14.95 -15.87
C LEU A 367 7.73 14.93 -14.76
N ARG A 368 6.73 14.05 -14.89
CA ARG A 368 5.66 13.89 -13.90
C ARG A 368 6.16 13.22 -12.62
N LEU A 369 7.05 12.24 -12.70
CA LEU A 369 7.71 11.64 -11.53
C LEU A 369 8.54 12.68 -10.75
N ARG A 370 9.17 13.63 -11.44
CA ARG A 370 9.89 14.74 -10.80
C ARG A 370 8.95 15.71 -10.07
N ASP A 371 7.80 16.02 -10.65
CA ASP A 371 6.77 16.82 -9.98
C ASP A 371 6.23 16.09 -8.74
N GLN A 372 5.99 14.79 -8.86
CA GLN A 372 5.55 13.95 -7.74
C GLN A 372 6.59 13.89 -6.63
N ARG A 373 7.90 13.82 -6.94
CA ARG A 373 8.97 13.86 -5.93
C ARG A 373 8.90 15.11 -5.05
N ARG A 374 8.52 16.25 -5.62
CA ARG A 374 8.35 17.51 -4.87
C ARG A 374 7.12 17.49 -3.96
N ARG A 375 6.14 16.64 -4.26
CA ARG A 375 4.88 16.47 -3.52
C ARG A 375 4.94 15.32 -2.51
N LEU A 376 6.03 14.55 -2.45
CA LEU A 376 6.18 13.50 -1.45
C LEU A 376 6.21 14.11 -0.04
N PRO A 377 5.56 13.46 0.95
CA PRO A 377 5.66 13.87 2.35
C PRO A 377 7.13 13.92 2.80
N SER A 378 7.47 14.91 3.63
CA SER A 378 8.81 15.00 4.20
C SER A 378 9.02 13.92 5.26
N VAL A 379 9.76 12.87 4.92
CA VAL A 379 10.15 11.80 5.86
C VAL A 379 10.81 12.35 7.12
N GLY A 380 11.57 13.46 7.01
CA GLY A 380 12.19 14.13 8.14
C GLY A 380 11.18 14.68 9.15
N SER A 381 10.13 15.37 8.70
CA SER A 381 9.10 15.91 9.61
C SER A 381 8.29 14.80 10.27
N LEU A 382 7.87 13.79 9.49
CA LEU A 382 7.12 12.65 10.00
C LEU A 382 7.90 11.85 11.06
N ARG A 383 9.24 11.81 10.98
CA ARG A 383 10.09 11.19 12.01
C ARG A 383 10.19 12.03 13.28
N ILE A 384 10.18 13.35 13.15
CA ILE A 384 10.20 14.28 14.28
C ILE A 384 8.87 14.20 15.02
N GLU A 385 7.75 14.36 14.31
CA GLU A 385 6.39 14.24 14.86
C GLU A 385 6.20 12.92 15.61
N ARG A 386 6.70 11.82 15.05
CA ARG A 386 6.65 10.51 15.69
C ARG A 386 7.46 10.46 16.98
N ARG A 387 8.66 11.03 16.99
CA ARG A 387 9.53 11.06 18.16
C ARG A 387 8.91 11.91 19.28
N GLU A 388 8.33 13.05 18.94
CA GLU A 388 7.66 13.94 19.90
C GLU A 388 6.45 13.25 20.56
N ARG A 389 5.76 12.37 19.83
CA ARG A 389 4.61 11.62 20.35
C ARG A 389 4.97 10.46 21.29
N VAL A 390 6.20 9.96 21.27
CA VAL A 390 6.62 8.86 22.16
C VAL A 390 6.42 9.24 23.63
N ASP A 391 6.82 10.46 24.01
CA ASP A 391 6.70 10.95 25.38
C ASP A 391 5.21 11.04 25.83
N VAL A 392 4.33 11.45 24.91
CA VAL A 392 2.88 11.50 25.17
C VAL A 392 2.31 10.09 25.32
N MET A 393 2.72 9.16 24.47
CA MET A 393 2.29 7.77 24.52
C MET A 393 2.72 7.09 25.82
N GLU A 394 3.98 7.27 26.24
CA GLU A 394 4.49 6.73 27.51
C GLU A 394 3.73 7.29 28.72
N ARG A 395 3.45 8.60 28.74
CA ARG A 395 2.68 9.25 29.81
C ARG A 395 1.26 8.66 29.91
N ILE A 396 0.53 8.62 28.79
CA ILE A 396 -0.86 8.15 28.76
C ILE A 396 -0.95 6.65 29.07
N GLN A 397 0.00 5.84 28.57
CA GLN A 397 0.08 4.42 28.92
C GLN A 397 0.38 4.22 30.40
N GLY A 398 1.30 5.01 30.98
CA GLY A 398 1.59 4.98 32.41
C GLY A 398 0.34 5.29 33.25
N GLU A 399 -0.34 6.40 32.97
CA GLU A 399 -1.60 6.77 33.65
C GLU A 399 -2.65 5.65 33.53
N TYR A 400 -2.83 5.06 32.34
CA TYR A 400 -3.75 3.94 32.14
C TYR A 400 -3.38 2.70 32.98
N PHE A 401 -2.09 2.34 33.03
CA PHE A 401 -1.63 1.20 33.84
C PHE A 401 -1.77 1.46 35.34
N ASP A 402 -1.52 2.68 35.82
CA ASP A 402 -1.69 3.05 37.21
C ASP A 402 -3.16 2.88 37.65
N TYR A 403 -4.13 3.27 36.80
CA TYR A 403 -5.55 3.05 37.07
C TYR A 403 -5.96 1.58 36.98
N LEU A 404 -5.37 0.82 36.05
CA LEU A 404 -5.62 -0.61 35.93
C LEU A 404 -5.12 -1.37 37.17
N GLU A 405 -3.96 -0.98 37.72
CA GLU A 405 -3.43 -1.54 38.97
C GLU A 405 -4.35 -1.22 40.15
N GLN A 406 -4.82 0.04 40.26
CA GLN A 406 -5.81 0.44 41.27
C GLN A 406 -7.10 -0.40 41.19
N GLU A 407 -7.58 -0.72 39.99
CA GLU A 407 -8.75 -1.57 39.80
C GLU A 407 -8.50 -3.01 40.27
N THR A 408 -7.31 -3.56 40.02
CA THR A 408 -6.96 -4.91 40.49
C THR A 408 -6.79 -5.00 42.00
N GLU A 409 -6.38 -3.91 42.65
CA GLU A 409 -6.23 -3.83 44.11
C GLU A 409 -7.54 -3.42 44.81
N ALA A 410 -8.54 -2.96 44.07
CA ALA A 410 -9.80 -2.49 44.63
C ALA A 410 -10.60 -3.64 45.29
N PRO A 411 -11.18 -3.41 46.50
CA PRO A 411 -12.05 -4.39 47.13
C PRO A 411 -13.32 -4.62 46.31
N THR A 412 -13.91 -5.80 46.44
CA THR A 412 -15.18 -6.11 45.75
C THR A 412 -16.29 -5.16 46.21
N LEU A 413 -17.31 -4.97 45.36
CA LEU A 413 -18.42 -4.05 45.67
C LEU A 413 -19.08 -4.38 47.01
N ASP A 414 -19.30 -5.67 47.31
CA ASP A 414 -19.91 -6.11 48.58
C ASP A 414 -19.02 -5.81 49.80
N GLU A 415 -17.69 -5.89 49.66
CA GLU A 415 -16.73 -5.51 50.70
C GLU A 415 -16.71 -3.99 50.93
N ARG A 416 -16.83 -3.20 49.86
CA ARG A 416 -16.94 -1.73 49.96
C ARG A 416 -18.25 -1.30 50.61
N VAL A 417 -19.37 -1.93 50.24
CA VAL A 417 -20.70 -1.67 50.84
C VAL A 417 -20.67 -1.99 52.34
N THR A 418 -20.18 -3.17 52.73
CA THR A 418 -20.11 -3.58 54.14
C THR A 418 -19.21 -2.65 54.97
N THR A 419 -18.10 -2.16 54.41
CA THR A 419 -17.22 -1.18 55.06
C THR A 419 -17.93 0.15 55.29
N LEU A 420 -18.57 0.72 54.26
CA LEU A 420 -19.28 2.00 54.35
C LEU A 420 -20.52 1.92 55.26
N MET A 421 -21.23 0.79 55.25
CA MET A 421 -22.32 0.55 56.20
C MET A 421 -21.83 0.56 57.65
N SER A 422 -20.64 0.00 57.91
CA SER A 422 -20.06 0.00 59.27
C SER A 422 -19.60 1.39 59.73
N GLU A 423 -19.20 2.27 58.80
CA GLU A 423 -18.82 3.66 59.09
C GLU A 423 -20.03 4.57 59.32
N MET A 424 -21.16 4.29 58.66
CA MET A 424 -22.40 5.05 58.79
C MET A 424 -23.36 4.54 59.87
N ALA A 425 -23.11 3.36 60.43
CA ALA A 425 -23.95 2.75 61.46
C ALA A 425 -24.03 3.64 62.72
N SER A 426 -25.18 4.31 62.89
CA SER A 426 -25.54 5.01 64.12
C SER A 426 -26.18 4.04 65.12
N PRO A 427 -25.98 4.16 66.45
CA PRO A 427 -26.44 3.16 67.43
C PRO A 427 -27.97 3.10 67.67
N VAL A 428 -28.80 3.76 66.86
CA VAL A 428 -30.23 3.96 67.14
C VAL A 428 -31.08 3.65 65.90
N ASP A 429 -31.83 2.55 66.03
CA ASP A 429 -33.10 2.13 65.41
C ASP A 429 -33.27 1.88 63.88
N GLU A 430 -33.97 0.76 63.64
CA GLU A 430 -34.77 0.30 62.50
C GLU A 430 -34.09 -0.31 61.25
N ASP A 431 -34.33 -1.62 61.07
CA ASP A 431 -33.96 -2.44 59.90
C ASP A 431 -34.48 -1.88 58.55
N GLU A 432 -35.52 -1.03 58.56
CA GLU A 432 -36.08 -0.36 57.37
C GLU A 432 -35.21 0.79 56.84
N ASP A 433 -34.59 1.59 57.72
CA ASP A 433 -33.68 2.68 57.33
C ASP A 433 -32.34 2.14 56.83
N ASN A 434 -31.87 1.01 57.37
CA ASN A 434 -30.65 0.34 56.92
C ASN A 434 -30.73 -0.16 55.47
N GLY A 435 -31.90 -0.62 55.01
CA GLY A 435 -32.09 -1.07 53.64
C GLY A 435 -32.09 0.06 52.60
N LEU A 436 -32.61 1.25 52.98
CA LEU A 436 -32.55 2.45 52.13
C LEU A 436 -31.11 2.97 52.03
N VAL A 437 -30.39 3.01 53.15
CA VAL A 437 -28.97 3.42 53.17
C VAL A 437 -28.09 2.44 52.37
N GLU A 438 -28.31 1.13 52.47
CA GLU A 438 -27.60 0.15 51.62
C GLU A 438 -27.85 0.39 50.13
N THR A 439 -29.09 0.74 49.76
CA THR A 439 -29.46 1.06 48.38
C THR A 439 -28.74 2.31 47.88
N ASP A 440 -28.70 3.37 48.70
CA ASP A 440 -28.01 4.63 48.37
C ASP A 440 -26.49 4.44 48.23
N ILE A 441 -25.86 3.63 49.09
CA ILE A 441 -24.44 3.27 48.98
C ILE A 441 -24.19 2.51 47.68
N ARG A 442 -25.02 1.49 47.38
CA ARG A 442 -24.87 0.69 46.17
C ARG A 442 -25.07 1.54 44.91
N GLU A 443 -26.01 2.49 44.93
CA GLU A 443 -26.19 3.45 43.84
C GLU A 443 -24.95 4.33 43.64
N ALA A 444 -24.40 4.93 44.71
CA ALA A 444 -23.23 5.78 44.59
C ALA A 444 -21.98 5.03 44.09
N LEU A 445 -21.75 3.82 44.61
CA LEU A 445 -20.66 2.96 44.16
C LEU A 445 -20.85 2.50 42.70
N SER A 446 -22.09 2.25 42.29
CA SER A 446 -22.42 1.94 40.90
C SER A 446 -22.17 3.15 39.99
N ASP A 447 -22.55 4.36 40.40
CA ASP A 447 -22.29 5.59 39.66
C ASP A 447 -20.79 5.89 39.53
N GLU A 448 -20.02 5.64 40.60
CA GLU A 448 -18.56 5.72 40.59
C GLU A 448 -17.96 4.72 39.59
N ASN A 449 -18.35 3.44 39.67
CA ASN A 449 -17.85 2.40 38.77
C ASN A 449 -18.16 2.70 37.30
N VAL A 450 -19.39 3.11 36.98
CA VAL A 450 -19.77 3.50 35.61
C VAL A 450 -18.95 4.69 35.11
N SER A 451 -18.64 5.66 35.99
CA SER A 451 -17.78 6.80 35.64
C SER A 451 -16.33 6.38 35.44
N HIS A 452 -15.82 5.49 36.29
CA HIS A 452 -14.48 4.91 36.19
C HIS A 452 -14.32 4.09 34.91
N GLU A 453 -15.25 3.18 34.59
CA GLU A 453 -15.26 2.40 33.35
C GLU A 453 -15.29 3.31 32.11
N GLY A 454 -16.08 4.39 32.15
CA GLY A 454 -16.13 5.39 31.09
C GLY A 454 -14.78 6.07 30.85
N MET A 455 -14.10 6.45 31.93
CA MET A 455 -12.75 7.01 31.90
C MET A 455 -11.72 5.99 31.37
N MET A 456 -11.75 4.75 31.84
CA MET A 456 -10.85 3.68 31.40
C MET A 456 -11.02 3.37 29.91
N LYS A 457 -12.26 3.31 29.42
CA LYS A 457 -12.56 3.17 27.99
C LYS A 457 -11.98 4.34 27.19
N ALA A 458 -12.05 5.57 27.70
CA ALA A 458 -11.47 6.73 27.01
C ALA A 458 -9.93 6.68 26.94
N TYR A 459 -9.25 6.22 28.00
CA TYR A 459 -7.81 5.98 27.97
C TYR A 459 -7.42 4.88 26.98
N SER A 460 -8.12 3.74 27.01
CA SER A 460 -7.90 2.65 26.04
C SER A 460 -8.07 3.13 24.59
N GLU A 461 -9.16 3.83 24.29
CA GLU A 461 -9.39 4.42 22.96
C GLU A 461 -8.28 5.42 22.56
N TYR A 462 -7.74 6.16 23.53
CA TYR A 462 -6.66 7.13 23.28
C TYR A 462 -5.34 6.43 22.95
N VAL A 463 -4.95 5.43 23.75
CA VAL A 463 -3.78 4.59 23.47
C VAL A 463 -3.89 3.94 22.10
N ASP A 464 -5.04 3.36 21.78
CA ASP A 464 -5.30 2.75 20.47
C ASP A 464 -5.16 3.76 19.32
N THR A 465 -5.64 5.01 19.52
CA THR A 465 -5.53 6.07 18.52
C THR A 465 -4.06 6.45 18.28
N LEU A 466 -3.27 6.60 19.35
CA LEU A 466 -1.84 6.94 19.27
C LEU A 466 -1.04 5.82 18.59
N GLU A 467 -1.32 4.55 18.92
CA GLU A 467 -0.68 3.39 18.29
C GLU A 467 -1.03 3.30 16.79
N GLN A 468 -2.31 3.46 16.45
CA GLN A 468 -2.76 3.48 15.05
C GLN A 468 -2.10 4.61 14.26
N LEU A 469 -1.94 5.80 14.86
CA LEU A 469 -1.24 6.92 14.23
C LEU A 469 0.24 6.60 13.99
N ASP A 470 0.91 5.94 14.94
CA ASP A 470 2.29 5.50 14.76
C ASP A 470 2.44 4.52 13.59
N ILE A 471 1.56 3.52 13.53
CA ILE A 471 1.52 2.52 12.45
C ILE A 471 1.26 3.18 11.10
N GLU A 472 0.25 4.04 10.99
CA GLU A 472 -0.12 4.67 9.72
C GLU A 472 0.93 5.66 9.23
N GLN A 473 1.52 6.46 10.13
CA GLN A 473 2.69 7.26 9.78
C GLN A 473 3.87 6.36 9.37
N GLY A 474 4.05 5.20 10.00
CA GLY A 474 5.11 4.22 9.67
C GLY A 474 5.00 3.77 8.24
N ARG A 475 3.82 3.28 7.88
CA ARG A 475 3.49 2.88 6.52
C ARG A 475 3.62 4.04 5.53
N LEU A 476 3.24 5.26 5.91
CA LEU A 476 3.40 6.44 5.06
C LEU A 476 4.88 6.75 4.78
N ILE A 477 5.75 6.67 5.78
CA ILE A 477 7.21 6.84 5.60
C ILE A 477 7.77 5.75 4.69
N GLU A 478 7.43 4.49 4.94
CA GLU A 478 7.90 3.36 4.12
C GLU A 478 7.49 3.53 2.66
N LEU A 479 6.21 3.85 2.42
CA LEU A 479 5.69 4.09 1.07
C LEU A 479 6.32 5.32 0.40
N ALA A 480 6.59 6.39 1.16
CA ALA A 480 7.29 7.56 0.63
C ALA A 480 8.73 7.25 0.22
N LEU A 481 9.44 6.44 1.01
CA LEU A 481 10.79 5.98 0.69
C LEU A 481 10.80 5.02 -0.50
N GLU A 482 9.88 4.07 -0.56
CA GLU A 482 9.73 3.15 -1.69
C GLU A 482 9.43 3.93 -2.98
N PHE A 483 8.54 4.92 -2.91
CA PHE A 483 8.22 5.73 -4.07
C PHE A 483 9.39 6.66 -4.44
N GLU A 484 10.14 7.20 -3.47
CA GLU A 484 11.35 7.96 -3.76
C GLU A 484 12.42 7.08 -4.45
N GLU A 485 12.65 5.86 -3.97
CA GLU A 485 13.57 4.91 -4.59
C GLU A 485 13.11 4.53 -6.01
N TYR A 486 11.82 4.24 -6.18
CA TYR A 486 11.23 4.01 -7.49
C TYR A 486 11.47 5.17 -8.44
N ILE A 487 11.25 6.42 -8.00
CA ILE A 487 11.54 7.62 -8.79
C ILE A 487 13.03 7.72 -9.10
N ASN A 488 13.91 7.51 -8.11
CA ASN A 488 15.36 7.62 -8.29
C ASN A 488 15.89 6.64 -9.34
N GLU A 489 15.42 5.40 -9.34
CA GLU A 489 15.81 4.39 -10.34
C GLU A 489 15.44 4.81 -11.78
N ARG A 490 14.30 5.49 -11.98
CA ARG A 490 13.79 5.87 -13.32
C ARG A 490 14.16 7.28 -13.77
N VAL A 491 14.50 8.19 -12.87
CA VAL A 491 14.76 9.62 -13.17
C VAL A 491 16.24 9.91 -13.51
N LEU A 492 17.15 8.93 -13.38
CA LEU A 492 18.58 9.09 -13.66
C LEU A 492 18.93 9.53 -15.11
N TRP A 493 18.01 9.39 -16.07
CA TRP A 493 18.28 9.65 -17.50
C TRP A 493 17.53 10.82 -18.13
N ILE A 494 16.85 11.64 -17.33
CA ILE A 494 16.16 12.81 -17.87
C ILE A 494 17.15 13.97 -17.92
N ARG A 495 17.32 14.58 -19.09
CA ARG A 495 18.10 15.82 -19.26
C ARG A 495 17.64 16.84 -18.22
N SER A 496 18.51 17.09 -17.24
CA SER A 496 18.26 17.91 -16.05
C SER A 496 18.08 19.40 -16.35
N HIS A 497 18.28 19.82 -17.60
CA HIS A 497 18.04 21.17 -18.06
C HIS A 497 17.19 21.14 -19.34
N ARG A 498 16.17 22.00 -19.40
CA ARG A 498 15.63 22.46 -20.69
C ARG A 498 16.81 23.08 -21.47
N PRO A 499 16.85 23.00 -22.81
CA PRO A 499 17.83 23.77 -23.57
C PRO A 499 17.75 25.22 -23.08
N ILE A 500 18.90 25.83 -22.75
CA ILE A 500 18.99 27.20 -22.23
C ILE A 500 18.13 28.09 -23.12
N SER A 501 16.95 28.45 -22.63
CA SER A 501 16.00 29.30 -23.35
C SER A 501 16.10 30.68 -22.76
N TRP A 502 16.02 31.69 -23.62
CA TRP A 502 16.05 33.10 -23.20
C TRP A 502 14.95 33.45 -22.18
N THR A 503 13.86 32.68 -22.15
CA THR A 503 12.77 32.79 -21.18
C THR A 503 13.06 32.17 -19.80
N GLY A 504 13.98 31.21 -19.69
CA GLY A 504 14.40 30.64 -18.40
C GLY A 504 15.49 31.48 -17.71
N LEU A 505 16.27 32.23 -18.48
CA LEU A 505 17.31 33.10 -17.95
C LEU A 505 16.73 34.22 -17.07
N THR A 506 15.53 34.72 -17.38
CA THR A 506 14.86 35.75 -16.58
C THR A 506 14.40 35.24 -15.22
N SER A 507 13.91 33.99 -15.12
CA SER A 507 13.56 33.38 -13.82
C SER A 507 14.80 33.02 -13.00
N ASP A 508 15.89 32.64 -13.67
CA ASP A 508 17.16 32.32 -12.99
C ASP A 508 17.89 33.58 -12.51
N ILE A 509 17.71 34.72 -13.19
CA ILE A 509 18.19 36.04 -12.71
C ILE A 509 17.47 36.45 -11.44
N GLU A 510 16.17 36.16 -11.30
CA GLU A 510 15.42 36.42 -10.07
C GLU A 510 15.95 35.59 -8.89
N ALA A 511 16.29 34.31 -9.12
CA ALA A 511 17.00 33.49 -8.13
C ALA A 511 18.43 34.01 -7.85
N ALA A 512 19.14 34.53 -8.86
CA ALA A 512 20.46 35.14 -8.69
C ALA A 512 20.39 36.48 -7.93
N THR A 513 19.29 37.23 -8.03
CA THR A 513 19.10 38.45 -7.22
C THR A 513 19.01 38.14 -5.72
N ARG A 514 18.57 36.94 -5.32
CA ARG A 514 18.62 36.49 -3.92
C ARG A 514 20.04 36.29 -3.39
N LEU A 515 21.01 35.99 -4.25
CA LEU A 515 22.43 35.94 -3.83
C LEU A 515 23.00 37.34 -3.54
N VAL A 516 22.33 38.39 -4.03
CA VAL A 516 22.70 39.80 -3.83
C VAL A 516 21.78 40.49 -2.80
N ASP A 517 20.71 39.82 -2.38
CA ASP A 517 19.72 40.39 -1.47
C ASP A 517 20.29 40.48 -0.04
N ARG A 518 20.23 41.68 0.53
CA ARG A 518 20.86 42.02 1.81
C ARG A 518 20.19 41.32 2.99
N SER A 519 18.90 41.01 2.86
CA SER A 519 18.08 40.31 3.86
C SER A 519 18.61 38.90 4.13
N THR A 520 18.86 38.12 3.08
CA THR A 520 19.34 36.73 3.19
C THR A 520 20.72 36.65 3.84
N TRP A 521 21.61 37.62 3.55
CA TRP A 521 22.92 37.70 4.22
C TRP A 521 22.81 38.13 5.70
N GLN A 522 21.81 38.94 6.06
CA GLN A 522 21.53 39.29 7.45
C GLN A 522 21.00 38.09 8.23
N GLU A 523 20.09 37.31 7.65
CA GLU A 523 19.54 36.08 8.24
C GLU A 523 20.58 34.96 8.37
N LEU A 524 21.45 34.81 7.37
CA LEU A 524 22.60 33.90 7.43
C LEU A 524 23.53 34.31 8.57
N GLY A 525 23.80 35.61 8.70
CA GLY A 525 24.59 36.18 9.79
C GLY A 525 23.97 35.92 11.16
N SER A 526 22.68 36.20 11.34
CA SER A 526 22.00 35.98 12.61
C SER A 526 21.97 34.50 13.00
N SER A 527 21.75 33.61 12.04
CA SER A 527 21.74 32.17 12.28
C SER A 527 23.10 31.64 12.71
N ILE A 528 24.18 32.04 12.03
CA ILE A 528 25.55 31.66 12.40
C ILE A 528 25.92 32.23 13.78
N THR A 529 25.53 33.47 14.09
CA THR A 529 25.83 34.06 15.41
C THR A 529 25.10 33.36 16.55
N LYS A 530 23.80 33.03 16.39
CA LYS A 530 23.02 32.29 17.40
C LYS A 530 23.63 30.91 17.66
N ASP A 531 24.01 30.23 16.59
CA ASP A 531 24.65 28.92 16.62
C ASP A 531 26.05 28.96 17.28
N ALA A 532 26.82 30.03 17.03
CA ALA A 532 28.11 30.26 17.69
C ALA A 532 27.99 30.49 19.20
N TYR A 533 26.91 31.11 19.67
CA TYR A 533 26.63 31.24 21.11
C TYR A 533 26.21 29.93 21.75
N GLN A 534 25.44 29.10 21.06
CA GLN A 534 24.97 27.81 21.59
C GLN A 534 26.09 26.76 21.66
N THR A 535 27.06 26.81 20.74
CA THR A 535 28.14 25.80 20.67
C THR A 535 29.52 26.43 20.40
N PRO A 536 30.02 27.26 21.33
CA PRO A 536 31.25 28.04 21.13
C PRO A 536 32.50 27.17 20.98
N TRP A 537 32.52 25.99 21.58
CA TRP A 537 33.65 25.06 21.54
C TRP A 537 33.95 24.57 20.12
N ALA A 538 32.92 24.36 19.28
CA ALA A 538 33.10 23.88 17.90
C ALA A 538 33.78 24.95 17.03
N TYR A 539 33.38 26.21 17.18
CA TYR A 539 33.99 27.35 16.50
C TYR A 539 35.42 27.61 16.99
N LEU A 540 35.67 27.53 18.31
CA LEU A 540 37.01 27.67 18.88
C LEU A 540 37.96 26.57 18.38
N LEU A 541 37.50 25.33 18.31
CA LEU A 541 38.28 24.20 17.80
C LEU A 541 38.58 24.38 16.31
N ALA A 542 37.59 24.77 15.50
CA ALA A 542 37.78 25.03 14.08
C ALA A 542 38.77 26.17 13.81
N VAL A 543 38.66 27.27 14.56
CA VAL A 543 39.60 28.40 14.49
C VAL A 543 40.98 28.00 14.98
N ALA A 544 41.10 27.20 16.04
CA ALA A 544 42.38 26.71 16.53
C ALA A 544 43.09 25.80 15.51
N ILE A 545 42.35 24.89 14.85
CA ILE A 545 42.88 24.05 13.77
C ILE A 545 43.30 24.92 12.58
N TRP A 546 42.46 25.87 12.17
CA TRP A 546 42.74 26.75 11.04
C TRP A 546 43.95 27.65 11.30
N LEU A 547 44.04 28.27 12.48
CA LEU A 547 45.20 29.06 12.90
C LEU A 547 46.45 28.20 13.10
N GLY A 548 46.32 26.97 13.60
CA GLY A 548 47.42 26.02 13.70
C GLY A 548 47.99 25.66 12.33
N LEU A 549 47.11 25.41 11.35
CA LEU A 549 47.50 25.18 9.95
C LEU A 549 48.12 26.44 9.33
N ALA A 550 47.55 27.62 9.58
CA ALA A 550 48.05 28.91 9.09
C ALA A 550 49.44 29.24 9.64
N ALA A 551 49.63 29.12 10.96
CA ALA A 551 50.90 29.41 11.65
C ALA A 551 52.01 28.44 11.22
N THR A 552 51.66 27.17 10.97
CA THR A 552 52.63 26.19 10.51
C THR A 552 52.98 26.35 9.03
N GLN A 553 52.25 27.13 8.22
CA GLN A 553 52.49 27.25 6.77
C GLN A 553 53.92 27.61 6.39
N VAL A 554 54.59 28.47 7.16
CA VAL A 554 55.98 28.85 6.89
C VAL A 554 56.90 27.65 7.07
N ILE A 555 56.68 26.87 8.14
CA ILE A 555 57.43 25.64 8.44
C ILE A 555 57.12 24.58 7.38
N GLN A 556 55.84 24.41 7.02
CA GLN A 556 55.38 23.46 6.00
C GLN A 556 56.01 23.74 4.63
N ARG A 557 56.03 25.01 4.21
CA ARG A 557 56.66 25.43 2.94
C ARG A 557 58.17 25.19 2.95
N ASN A 558 58.84 25.45 4.06
CA ASN A 558 60.28 25.23 4.20
C ASN A 558 60.62 23.73 4.28
N ALA A 559 59.81 22.94 4.99
CA ALA A 559 59.93 21.49 5.05
C ALA A 559 59.70 20.88 3.66
N LEU A 560 58.66 21.31 2.95
CA LEU A 560 58.38 20.86 1.58
C LEU A 560 59.54 21.16 0.63
N LYS A 561 60.13 22.36 0.70
CA LYS A 561 61.34 22.70 -0.07
C LYS A 561 62.52 21.79 0.29
N LYS A 562 62.76 21.57 1.58
CA LYS A 562 63.87 20.72 2.07
C LYS A 562 63.71 19.24 1.66
N HIS A 563 62.51 18.70 1.77
CA HIS A 563 62.20 17.32 1.38
C HIS A 563 62.09 17.15 -0.14
N GLY A 564 61.62 18.17 -0.87
CA GLY A 564 61.60 18.21 -2.32
C GLY A 564 63.00 18.19 -2.93
N VAL A 565 63.93 19.00 -2.39
CA VAL A 565 65.34 18.98 -2.83
C VAL A 565 66.00 17.63 -2.52
N LYS A 566 65.70 17.02 -1.37
CA LYS A 566 66.20 15.67 -1.04
C LYS A 566 65.61 14.59 -1.95
N ALA A 567 64.33 14.67 -2.31
CA ALA A 567 63.67 13.74 -3.22
C ALA A 567 64.19 13.88 -4.66
N GLN A 568 64.66 15.07 -5.05
CA GLN A 568 65.26 15.33 -6.37
C GLN A 568 66.71 14.83 -6.50
N SER A 569 67.39 14.53 -5.39
CA SER A 569 68.77 14.04 -5.41
C SER A 569 68.87 12.65 -6.02
N ARG A 570 69.75 12.49 -7.02
CA ARG A 570 69.98 11.25 -7.78
C ARG A 570 70.59 10.11 -6.94
N LEU A 571 71.05 10.40 -5.73
CA LEU A 571 71.68 9.46 -4.80
C LEU A 571 70.72 8.94 -3.72
N ASN A 572 69.43 9.33 -3.74
CA ASN A 572 68.49 8.98 -2.67
C ASN A 572 67.77 7.66 -2.97
N THR A 573 67.93 6.66 -2.10
CA THR A 573 67.36 5.30 -2.26
C THR A 573 66.11 5.05 -1.41
N GLU A 574 65.67 6.02 -0.60
CA GLU A 574 64.50 5.90 0.28
C GLU A 574 63.27 6.68 -0.25
N MET A 575 62.06 6.11 -0.10
CA MET A 575 60.80 6.73 -0.54
C MET A 575 60.10 7.61 0.52
N ARG A 576 60.63 7.65 1.75
CA ARG A 576 60.16 8.49 2.86
C ARG A 576 60.02 9.99 2.53
N PRO A 577 60.99 10.66 1.87
CA PRO A 577 60.88 12.09 1.59
C PRO A 577 59.73 12.43 0.63
N THR A 578 59.36 11.50 -0.26
CA THR A 578 58.24 11.66 -1.21
C THR A 578 56.89 11.64 -0.49
N TRP A 579 56.68 10.69 0.42
CA TRP A 579 55.47 10.64 1.26
C TRP A 579 55.35 11.86 2.18
N GLN A 580 56.46 12.31 2.76
CA GLN A 580 56.48 13.54 3.57
C GLN A 580 56.15 14.77 2.74
N ALA A 581 56.69 14.89 1.53
CA ALA A 581 56.36 15.99 0.62
C ALA A 581 54.87 15.98 0.24
N LEU A 582 54.30 14.81 -0.07
CA LEU A 582 52.87 14.67 -0.38
C LEU A 582 51.99 15.10 0.81
N LEU A 583 52.32 14.65 2.01
CA LEU A 583 51.58 15.02 3.23
C LEU A 583 51.63 16.54 3.48
N TRP A 584 52.79 17.17 3.31
CA TRP A 584 52.91 18.63 3.42
C TRP A 584 52.15 19.37 2.32
N THR A 585 52.11 18.85 1.09
CA THR A 585 51.29 19.46 0.03
C THR A 585 49.80 19.40 0.34
N LEU A 586 49.32 18.27 0.86
CA LEU A 586 47.92 18.08 1.22
C LEU A 586 47.50 19.02 2.36
N LEU A 587 48.32 19.12 3.41
CA LEU A 587 48.10 20.06 4.52
C LEU A 587 48.07 21.52 4.05
N LEU A 588 48.93 21.87 3.09
CA LEU A 588 49.01 23.23 2.58
C LEU A 588 47.79 23.59 1.70
N THR A 589 47.28 22.63 0.93
CA THR A 589 46.05 22.82 0.14
C THR A 589 44.79 22.90 1.01
N LEU A 590 44.81 22.35 2.22
CA LEU A 590 43.64 22.26 3.09
C LEU A 590 43.26 23.59 3.77
N LEU A 591 44.13 24.61 3.78
CA LEU A 591 43.87 25.88 4.49
C LEU A 591 42.60 26.60 4.01
N ILE A 592 42.37 26.64 2.69
CA ILE A 592 41.23 27.33 2.07
C ILE A 592 39.94 26.50 2.09
N PRO A 593 39.92 25.20 1.75
CA PRO A 593 38.69 24.43 1.76
C PRO A 593 38.17 24.13 3.17
N LEU A 594 39.04 24.08 4.20
CA LEU A 594 38.62 23.77 5.58
C LEU A 594 37.60 24.75 6.18
N PRO A 595 37.78 26.10 6.11
CA PRO A 595 36.76 27.03 6.58
C PRO A 595 35.46 26.94 5.76
N ILE A 596 35.54 26.72 4.44
CA ILE A 596 34.36 26.58 3.58
C ILE A 596 33.57 25.32 3.94
N LEU A 597 34.25 24.19 4.13
CA LEU A 597 33.65 22.93 4.55
C LEU A 597 33.03 23.04 5.94
N PHE A 598 33.70 23.70 6.88
CA PHE A 598 33.17 23.93 8.22
C PHE A 598 31.90 24.79 8.18
N LEU A 599 31.93 25.92 7.47
CA LEU A 599 30.76 26.78 7.26
C LEU A 599 29.60 26.04 6.61
N GLY A 600 29.87 25.26 5.55
CA GLY A 600 28.84 24.45 4.89
C GLY A 600 28.25 23.37 5.80
N TRP A 601 29.08 22.72 6.61
CA TRP A 601 28.64 21.74 7.60
C TRP A 601 27.75 22.38 8.66
N ARG A 602 28.11 23.55 9.20
CA ARG A 602 27.31 24.27 10.21
C ARG A 602 25.98 24.79 9.66
N LEU A 603 25.99 25.37 8.46
CA LEU A 603 24.76 25.86 7.81
C LEU A 603 23.72 24.75 7.61
N ARG A 604 24.17 23.51 7.38
CA ARG A 604 23.26 22.36 7.26
C ARG A 604 22.51 22.03 8.56
N PHE A 605 23.12 22.27 9.72
CA PHE A 605 22.45 22.08 11.01
C PHE A 605 21.51 23.23 11.34
N CYS A 606 21.90 24.48 11.08
CA CYS A 606 21.01 25.63 11.28
C CYS A 606 19.79 25.60 10.37
N ALA A 607 19.94 25.15 9.12
CA ALA A 607 18.82 25.02 8.18
C ALA A 607 17.79 23.95 8.61
N ALA A 608 18.21 22.92 9.37
CA ALA A 608 17.31 21.91 9.89
C ALA A 608 16.39 22.45 11.01
N GLU A 609 16.80 23.51 11.70
CA GLU A 609 16.04 24.16 12.79
C GLU A 609 15.15 25.31 12.29
N TYR A 610 15.43 25.88 11.11
CA TYR A 610 14.61 26.94 10.52
C TYR A 610 13.34 26.40 9.84
N VAL A 611 13.36 25.16 9.34
CA VAL A 611 12.17 24.52 8.77
C VAL A 611 11.11 24.22 9.83
N SER A 612 11.49 24.05 11.11
CA SER A 612 10.53 23.84 12.20
C SER A 612 9.93 25.12 12.78
N THR A 613 10.41 26.31 12.38
CA THR A 613 10.00 27.60 12.97
C THR A 613 9.43 28.61 11.97
N ALA A 614 9.31 28.27 10.68
CA ALA A 614 8.63 29.12 9.72
C ALA A 614 7.10 29.05 9.94
N PRO A 615 6.42 30.15 10.32
CA PRO A 615 4.96 30.20 10.33
C PRO A 615 4.47 30.06 8.89
N GLY A 616 3.43 29.26 8.70
CA GLY A 616 2.82 29.01 7.39
C GLY A 616 2.46 30.31 6.67
N VAL A 617 3.24 30.66 5.65
CA VAL A 617 2.85 31.65 4.65
C VAL A 617 2.10 30.89 3.56
N LEU A 618 0.78 30.91 3.71
CA LEU A 618 -0.21 30.57 2.70
C LEU A 618 0.15 31.24 1.37
N HIS A 619 0.46 30.43 0.36
CA HIS A 619 0.42 30.86 -1.04
C HIS A 619 -0.38 29.86 -1.86
N GLU A 620 -1.62 29.59 -1.42
CA GLU A 620 -2.68 29.04 -2.27
C GLU A 620 -3.58 30.20 -2.71
N GLN A 621 -3.27 30.81 -3.86
CA GLN A 621 -4.24 31.48 -4.72
C GLN A 621 -3.56 31.84 -6.05
N HIS A 622 -4.25 31.53 -7.16
CA HIS A 622 -3.88 31.64 -8.57
C HIS A 622 -3.13 30.46 -9.20
N TRP A 623 -3.86 29.42 -9.63
CA TRP A 623 -3.61 28.69 -10.91
C TRP A 623 -4.88 27.95 -11.39
N MET A 624 -6.00 28.65 -11.53
CA MET A 624 -7.09 28.23 -12.42
C MET A 624 -7.26 29.31 -13.49
N GLU A 625 -6.45 29.21 -14.55
CA GLU A 625 -6.77 29.61 -15.92
C GLU A 625 -5.61 29.17 -16.83
N ILE A 626 -5.99 28.44 -17.90
CA ILE A 626 -5.23 27.84 -19.03
C ILE A 626 -5.16 26.30 -18.97
#